data_AF-A0A2G8RS99-F1
#
_entry.id   AF-A0A2G8RS99-F1
#
_cell.length_a   1.000
_cell.length_b   1.000
_cell.length_c   1.000
_cell.angle_alpha   90.00
_cell.angle_beta   90.00
_cell.angle_gamma   90.00
#
_symmetry.space_group_name_H-M   'P 1'
#
loop_
_entity.id
_entity.type
_entity.pdbx_description
1 polymer ?
#
loop_
_entity_poly.entity_id
_entity_poly.type
_entity_poly.pdbx_seq_one_letter_code
_entity_poly.pdbx_strand_id
1 'polypeptide(L)'
;MEQVLGFADGHPLQQEALHLEKQGHLTAAELKYLESIRAQESGFGPDHYTTATAYDSLGELYLKTGQLDNAEEYLNKALRAREHSGFKSELATTRDHLGRLFEMKGDLKAAREIRLKGLPDNIACGNSDCLRLQNSLKELSKCSTCKVRP
;
A
#
# COMPACT_ATOMS: atom_id res chain seq x y z
N MET A 1 20.50 -5.78 34.30
CA MET A 1 21.20 -6.65 33.32
C MET A 1 20.15 -7.59 32.74
N GLU A 2 19.33 -7.09 31.82
CA GLU A 2 19.56 -7.14 30.36
C GLU A 2 19.53 -8.57 29.81
N GLN A 3 18.41 -8.92 29.17
CA GLN A 3 18.34 -9.49 27.81
C GLN A 3 16.84 -9.64 27.42
N VAL A 4 16.29 -8.70 26.66
CA VAL A 4 16.06 -8.73 25.19
C VAL A 4 15.03 -9.78 24.78
N LEU A 5 13.82 -9.31 24.43
CA LEU A 5 13.00 -9.71 23.26
C LEU A 5 11.78 -8.77 23.20
N GLY A 6 12.04 -7.52 22.77
CA GLY A 6 10.99 -6.57 22.40
C GLY A 6 10.37 -7.00 21.08
N PHE A 7 9.16 -7.55 21.14
CA PHE A 7 8.35 -7.75 19.94
C PHE A 7 7.90 -6.37 19.44
N ALA A 8 7.90 -6.19 18.13
CA ALA A 8 7.48 -4.95 17.49
C ALA A 8 5.98 -4.68 17.79
N ASP A 9 5.69 -3.82 18.76
CA ASP A 9 4.34 -3.40 19.17
C ASP A 9 3.57 -2.62 18.08
N GLY A 10 4.08 -2.57 16.85
CA GLY A 10 3.47 -1.84 15.75
C GLY A 10 2.14 -2.41 15.27
N HIS A 11 1.91 -3.72 15.38
CA HIS A 11 0.66 -4.33 14.91
C HIS A 11 -0.56 -3.93 15.77
N PRO A 12 -0.53 -4.02 17.12
CA PRO A 12 -1.59 -3.47 17.97
C PRO A 12 -1.89 -1.99 17.71
N LEU A 13 -0.84 -1.16 17.57
CA LEU A 13 -0.98 0.28 17.27
C LEU A 13 -1.69 0.52 15.94
N GLN A 14 -1.40 -0.30 14.94
CA GLN A 14 -2.05 -0.21 13.63
C GLN A 14 -3.52 -0.62 13.67
N GLN A 15 -3.88 -1.63 14.46
CA GLN A 15 -5.28 -2.02 14.67
C GLN A 15 -6.07 -0.94 15.43
N GLU A 16 -5.45 -0.31 16.43
CA GLU A 16 -6.02 0.84 17.14
C GLU A 16 -6.26 2.02 16.19
N ALA A 17 -5.28 2.35 15.34
CA ALA A 17 -5.40 3.40 14.34
C ALA A 17 -6.59 3.16 13.39
N LEU A 18 -6.73 1.93 12.88
CA LEU A 18 -7.84 1.56 12.00
C LEU A 18 -9.20 1.66 12.71
N HIS A 19 -9.26 1.33 14.00
CA HIS A 19 -10.48 1.47 14.79
C HIS A 19 -10.88 2.95 14.96
N LEU A 20 -9.91 3.81 15.28
CA LEU A 20 -10.10 5.26 15.39
C LEU A 20 -10.53 5.88 14.07
N GLU A 21 -9.93 5.44 12.96
CA GLU A 21 -10.30 5.90 11.62
C GLU A 21 -11.76 5.58 11.30
N LYS A 22 -12.21 4.34 11.60
CA LYS A 22 -13.61 3.93 11.42
C LYS A 22 -14.60 4.74 12.26
N GLN A 23 -14.14 5.29 13.39
CA GLN A 23 -14.93 6.18 14.24
C GLN A 23 -14.90 7.65 13.77
N GLY A 24 -14.10 7.98 12.75
CA GLY A 24 -13.91 9.35 12.28
C GLY A 24 -12.91 10.16 13.12
N HIS A 25 -12.20 9.54 14.06
CA HIS A 25 -11.16 10.18 14.86
C HIS A 25 -9.83 10.25 14.09
N LEU A 26 -9.82 10.99 12.97
CA LEU A 26 -8.73 10.95 11.99
C LEU A 26 -7.37 11.43 12.55
N THR A 27 -7.35 12.48 13.38
CA THR A 27 -6.11 12.97 14.01
C THR A 27 -5.53 11.96 15.01
N ALA A 28 -6.39 11.27 15.77
CA ALA A 28 -5.95 10.23 16.69
C ALA A 28 -5.44 9.00 15.93
N ALA A 29 -6.12 8.62 14.84
CA ALA A 29 -5.67 7.56 13.95
C ALA A 29 -4.30 7.86 13.34
N GLU A 30 -4.07 9.09 12.87
CA GLU A 30 -2.77 9.53 12.33
C GLU A 30 -1.64 9.35 13.34
N LEU A 31 -1.83 9.81 14.59
CA LEU A 31 -0.84 9.64 15.66
C LEU A 31 -0.52 8.16 15.89
N LYS A 32 -1.53 7.30 15.89
CA LYS A 32 -1.35 5.85 16.09
C LYS A 32 -0.65 5.16 14.92
N TYR A 33 -0.92 5.58 13.70
CA TYR A 33 -0.15 5.11 12.53
C TYR A 33 1.32 5.54 12.62
N LEU A 34 1.61 6.78 13.02
CA LEU A 34 2.99 7.26 13.19
C LEU A 34 3.73 6.50 14.30
N GLU A 35 3.07 6.22 15.43
CA GLU A 35 3.63 5.39 16.50
C GLU A 35 3.92 3.97 15.99
N SER A 36 2.98 3.38 15.24
CA SER A 36 3.14 2.04 14.64
C SER A 36 4.34 1.99 13.69
N ILE A 37 4.48 2.98 12.81
CA ILE A 37 5.60 3.10 11.87
C ILE A 37 6.93 3.12 12.63
N ARG A 38 7.07 3.95 13.67
CA ARG A 38 8.31 4.04 14.45
C ARG A 38 8.68 2.70 15.10
N ALA A 39 7.69 1.97 15.62
CA ALA A 39 7.90 0.65 16.21
C ALA A 39 8.33 -0.38 15.14
N GLN A 40 7.71 -0.36 13.97
CA GLN A 40 8.04 -1.27 12.87
C GLN A 40 9.39 -0.96 12.23
N GLU A 41 9.72 0.31 12.01
CA GLU A 41 11.05 0.74 11.54
C GLU A 41 12.15 0.30 12.52
N SER A 42 11.91 0.45 13.82
CA SER A 42 12.89 0.06 14.85
C SER A 42 13.06 -1.46 14.96
N GLY A 43 11.97 -2.22 14.78
CA GLY A 43 12.00 -3.68 14.92
C GLY A 43 12.44 -4.42 13.66
N PHE A 44 12.01 -3.97 12.48
CA PHE A 44 12.20 -4.67 11.21
C PHE A 44 13.00 -3.88 10.16
N GLY A 45 13.16 -2.57 10.36
CA GLY A 45 13.75 -1.66 9.39
C GLY A 45 12.72 -1.04 8.42
N PRO A 46 13.11 0.02 7.70
CA PRO A 46 12.21 0.78 6.83
C PRO A 46 11.81 0.04 5.55
N ASP A 47 12.63 -0.88 5.05
CA ASP A 47 12.41 -1.61 3.80
C ASP A 47 11.71 -2.98 4.00
N HIS A 48 11.22 -3.26 5.21
CA HIS A 48 10.53 -4.52 5.55
C HIS A 48 9.04 -4.48 5.18
N TYR A 49 8.46 -5.64 4.84
CA TYR A 49 7.06 -5.72 4.40
C TYR A 49 6.07 -5.21 5.47
N THR A 50 6.33 -5.51 6.74
CA THR A 50 5.48 -5.07 7.86
C THR A 50 5.46 -3.54 7.96
N THR A 51 6.62 -2.90 7.84
CA THR A 51 6.76 -1.44 7.81
C THR A 51 6.05 -0.82 6.60
N ALA A 52 6.12 -1.51 5.46
CA ALA A 52 5.42 -1.10 4.26
C ALA A 52 3.90 -1.05 4.44
N THR A 53 3.32 -2.01 5.17
CA THR A 53 1.88 -2.03 5.46
C THR A 53 1.44 -0.83 6.30
N ALA A 54 2.24 -0.38 7.28
CA ALA A 54 1.90 0.83 8.04
C ALA A 54 2.07 2.11 7.24
N TYR A 55 3.11 2.21 6.39
CA TYR A 55 3.23 3.32 5.45
C TYR A 55 2.02 3.42 4.51
N ASP A 56 1.59 2.30 3.94
CA ASP A 56 0.45 2.24 3.01
C ASP A 56 -0.84 2.69 3.71
N SER A 57 -1.05 2.27 4.96
CA SER A 57 -2.22 2.64 5.76
C SER A 57 -2.26 4.14 6.07
N LEU A 58 -1.13 4.72 6.48
CA LEU A 58 -1.03 6.16 6.74
C LEU A 58 -1.20 6.96 5.45
N GLY A 59 -0.62 6.50 4.34
CA GLY A 59 -0.81 7.09 3.02
C GLY A 59 -2.29 7.11 2.59
N GLU A 60 -3.03 6.02 2.85
CA GLU A 60 -4.47 5.95 2.57
C GLU A 60 -5.27 6.93 3.45
N LEU A 61 -4.93 7.07 4.73
CA LEU A 61 -5.54 8.07 5.63
C LEU A 61 -5.33 9.49 5.09
N TYR A 62 -4.13 9.81 4.59
CA TYR A 62 -3.85 11.10 3.99
C TYR A 62 -4.61 11.34 2.69
N LEU A 63 -4.84 10.31 1.86
CA LEU A 63 -5.74 10.40 0.72
C LEU A 63 -7.17 10.74 1.15
N LYS A 64 -7.69 10.06 2.18
CA LYS A 64 -9.04 10.28 2.72
C LYS A 64 -9.22 11.70 3.28
N THR A 65 -8.16 12.28 3.83
CA THR A 65 -8.16 13.64 4.40
C THR A 65 -7.74 14.72 3.40
N GLY A 66 -7.40 14.36 2.15
CA GLY A 66 -6.99 15.31 1.11
C GLY A 66 -5.57 15.87 1.28
N GLN A 67 -4.76 15.31 2.17
CA GLN A 67 -3.37 15.71 2.41
C GLN A 67 -2.43 15.05 1.38
N LEU A 68 -2.55 15.48 0.12
CA LEU A 68 -1.97 14.76 -1.03
C LEU A 68 -0.44 14.66 -1.00
N ASP A 69 0.27 15.64 -0.47
CA ASP A 69 1.75 15.59 -0.41
C ASP A 69 2.24 14.59 0.64
N ASN A 70 1.58 14.55 1.81
CA ASN A 70 1.87 13.55 2.83
C ASN A 70 1.51 12.13 2.33
N ALA A 71 0.38 11.99 1.63
CA ALA A 71 -0.01 10.73 1.01
C ALA A 71 1.07 10.24 0.03
N GLU A 72 1.61 11.14 -0.80
CA GLU A 72 2.63 10.79 -1.79
C GLU A 72 3.91 10.30 -1.14
N GLU A 73 4.36 10.96 -0.07
CA GLU A 73 5.54 10.55 0.68
C GLU A 73 5.40 9.12 1.21
N TYR A 74 4.32 8.85 1.95
CA TYR A 74 4.14 7.56 2.63
C TYR A 74 3.82 6.42 1.66
N LEU A 75 3.02 6.66 0.62
CA LEU A 75 2.76 5.65 -0.41
C LEU A 75 4.02 5.31 -1.21
N ASN A 76 4.91 6.26 -1.49
CA ASN A 76 6.19 5.96 -2.13
C ASN A 76 7.13 5.16 -1.21
N LYS A 77 7.15 5.44 0.11
CA LYS A 77 7.88 4.61 1.09
C LYS A 77 7.34 3.19 1.12
N ALA A 78 6.01 3.01 1.14
CA ALA A 78 5.37 1.71 1.08
C ALA A 78 5.76 0.94 -0.19
N LEU A 79 5.73 1.61 -1.36
CA LEU A 79 6.08 1.01 -2.64
C LEU A 79 7.53 0.51 -2.63
N ARG A 80 8.47 1.36 -2.20
CA ARG A 80 9.89 1.01 -2.10
C ARG A 80 10.13 -0.19 -1.19
N ALA A 81 9.52 -0.21 -0.01
CA ALA A 81 9.67 -1.31 0.95
C ALA A 81 9.07 -2.63 0.42
N ARG A 82 7.92 -2.58 -0.25
CA ARG A 82 7.32 -3.76 -0.94
C ARG A 82 8.20 -4.26 -2.10
N GLU A 83 8.82 -3.35 -2.86
CA GLU A 83 9.76 -3.71 -3.94
C GLU A 83 11.03 -4.37 -3.39
N HIS A 84 11.56 -3.87 -2.25
CA HIS A 84 12.78 -4.38 -1.63
C HIS A 84 12.58 -5.74 -0.92
N SER A 85 11.46 -5.90 -0.21
CA SER A 85 11.17 -7.12 0.56
C SER A 85 10.82 -8.35 -0.29
N GLY A 86 10.61 -8.19 -1.60
CA GLY A 86 10.28 -9.27 -2.52
C GLY A 86 8.83 -9.77 -2.43
N PHE A 87 8.03 -9.24 -1.50
CA PHE A 87 6.60 -9.52 -1.38
C PHE A 87 5.79 -8.68 -2.37
N LYS A 88 5.68 -9.19 -3.60
CA LYS A 88 5.08 -8.47 -4.74
C LYS A 88 3.55 -8.43 -4.74
N SER A 89 2.87 -9.26 -3.94
CA SER A 89 1.40 -9.38 -3.94
C SER A 89 0.68 -8.06 -3.67
N GLU A 90 1.26 -7.20 -2.82
CA GLU A 90 0.64 -5.94 -2.41
C GLU A 90 1.16 -4.70 -3.17
N LEU A 91 2.03 -4.88 -4.16
CA LEU A 91 2.45 -3.75 -5.02
C LEU A 91 1.28 -3.14 -5.77
N ALA A 92 0.28 -3.95 -6.16
CA ALA A 92 -0.91 -3.48 -6.85
C ALA A 92 -1.72 -2.50 -6.00
N THR A 93 -1.87 -2.79 -4.70
CA THR A 93 -2.63 -1.94 -3.77
C THR A 93 -1.97 -0.57 -3.59
N THR A 94 -0.67 -0.51 -3.30
CA THR A 94 0.03 0.80 -3.18
C THR A 94 0.00 1.57 -4.50
N ARG A 95 0.15 0.89 -5.64
CA ARG A 95 0.07 1.54 -6.95
C ARG A 95 -1.32 2.08 -7.24
N ASP A 96 -2.37 1.42 -6.78
CA ASP A 96 -3.73 1.97 -6.90
C ASP A 96 -3.91 3.20 -6.02
N HIS A 97 -3.42 3.19 -4.77
CA HIS A 97 -3.42 4.37 -3.91
C HIS A 97 -2.66 5.55 -4.54
N LEU A 98 -1.47 5.32 -5.10
CA LEU A 98 -0.74 6.34 -5.87
C LEU A 98 -1.49 6.78 -7.14
N GLY A 99 -2.19 5.85 -7.80
CA GLY A 99 -3.05 6.17 -8.93
C GLY A 99 -4.17 7.14 -8.54
N ARG A 100 -4.85 6.87 -7.42
CA ARG A 100 -5.88 7.75 -6.85
C ARG A 100 -5.30 9.10 -6.44
N LEU A 101 -4.09 9.12 -5.89
CA LEU A 101 -3.38 10.34 -5.57
C LEU A 101 -3.20 11.24 -6.79
N PHE A 102 -2.69 10.67 -7.89
CA PHE A 102 -2.49 11.43 -9.13
C PHE A 102 -3.81 11.85 -9.78
N GLU A 103 -4.87 11.04 -9.69
CA GLU A 103 -6.22 11.45 -10.10
C GLU A 103 -6.71 12.67 -9.31
N MET A 104 -6.51 12.68 -7.99
CA MET A 104 -6.87 13.84 -7.15
C MET A 104 -6.02 15.08 -7.45
N LYS A 105 -4.76 14.90 -7.88
CA LYS A 105 -3.90 15.98 -8.38
C LYS A 105 -4.23 16.41 -9.82
N GLY A 106 -5.12 15.72 -10.51
CA GLY A 106 -5.49 15.99 -11.90
C GLY A 106 -4.53 15.41 -12.96
N ASP A 107 -3.53 14.64 -12.55
CA ASP A 107 -2.57 13.99 -13.46
C ASP A 107 -3.00 12.55 -13.80
N LEU A 108 -3.97 12.45 -14.72
CA LEU A 108 -4.47 11.16 -15.20
C LEU A 108 -3.39 10.33 -15.92
N LYS A 109 -2.34 10.98 -16.45
CA LYS A 109 -1.24 10.29 -17.12
C LYS A 109 -0.37 9.58 -16.09
N ALA A 110 0.08 10.28 -15.05
CA ALA A 110 0.84 9.69 -13.95
C ALA A 110 0.03 8.61 -13.23
N ALA A 111 -1.29 8.83 -13.02
CA ALA A 111 -2.18 7.84 -12.44
C ALA A 111 -2.21 6.52 -13.23
N ARG A 112 -2.29 6.63 -14.57
CA ARG A 112 -2.24 5.47 -15.45
C ARG A 112 -0.87 4.81 -15.43
N GLU A 113 0.21 5.59 -15.52
CA GLU A 113 1.57 5.06 -15.54
C GLU A 113 1.91 4.29 -14.26
N ILE A 114 1.54 4.81 -13.08
CA ILE A 114 1.86 4.13 -11.81
C ILE A 114 1.07 2.82 -11.64
N ARG A 115 -0.21 2.80 -12.01
CA ARG A 115 -1.04 1.59 -11.98
C ARG A 115 -0.55 0.53 -12.96
N LEU A 116 0.06 0.94 -14.08
CA LEU A 116 0.63 0.07 -15.11
C LEU A 116 2.13 -0.19 -14.92
N LYS A 117 2.78 0.33 -13.88
CA LYS A 117 4.24 0.18 -13.70
C LYS A 117 4.60 -1.30 -13.53
N GLY A 118 5.51 -1.81 -14.37
CA GLY A 118 5.88 -3.24 -14.39
C GLY A 118 4.89 -4.14 -15.15
N LEU A 119 3.94 -3.53 -15.87
CA LEU A 119 2.97 -4.18 -16.76
C LEU A 119 3.17 -3.64 -18.17
N PRO A 120 4.05 -4.24 -19.00
CA PRO A 120 4.36 -3.65 -20.30
C PRO A 120 3.15 -3.61 -21.25
N ASP A 121 2.15 -4.51 -21.11
CA ASP A 121 0.98 -4.59 -22.02
C ASP A 121 -0.32 -5.10 -21.33
N ASN A 122 -0.47 -4.96 -20.01
CA ASN A 122 -1.38 -5.82 -19.22
C ASN A 122 -2.50 -5.05 -18.51
N ILE A 123 -3.75 -5.44 -18.77
CA ILE A 123 -4.91 -5.06 -17.96
C ILE A 123 -4.73 -5.71 -16.58
N ALA A 124 -4.89 -4.95 -15.50
CA ALA A 124 -4.90 -5.51 -14.16
C ALA A 124 -6.20 -6.30 -13.94
N CYS A 125 -6.09 -7.61 -13.62
CA CYS A 125 -7.24 -8.37 -13.14
C CYS A 125 -7.55 -7.88 -11.72
N GLY A 126 -8.78 -7.45 -11.45
CA GLY A 126 -9.20 -6.91 -10.14
C GLY A 126 -9.29 -7.95 -9.00
N ASN A 127 -8.64 -9.10 -9.14
CA ASN A 127 -8.58 -10.14 -8.12
C ASN A 127 -7.27 -9.99 -7.33
N SER A 128 -7.39 -9.65 -6.04
CA SER A 128 -6.27 -9.47 -5.10
C SER A 128 -5.40 -10.71 -4.92
N ASP A 129 -5.95 -11.91 -5.15
CA ASP A 129 -5.23 -13.18 -4.98
C ASP A 129 -4.52 -13.63 -6.28
N CYS A 130 -4.61 -12.85 -7.35
CA CYS A 130 -4.00 -13.19 -8.62
C CYS A 130 -2.49 -12.96 -8.58
N LEU A 131 -1.74 -14.01 -8.19
CA LEU A 131 -0.27 -14.04 -8.22
C LEU A 131 0.31 -13.80 -9.63
N ARG A 132 -0.51 -13.91 -10.68
CA ARG A 132 -0.16 -13.50 -12.05
C ARG A 132 -0.47 -12.02 -12.24
N LEU A 133 0.29 -11.19 -11.54
CA LEU A 133 0.32 -9.73 -11.69
C LEU A 133 0.86 -9.28 -13.06
N GLN A 134 0.83 -10.13 -14.10
CA GLN A 134 1.35 -9.87 -15.43
C GLN A 134 0.58 -10.70 -16.47
N ASN A 135 -0.65 -10.31 -16.82
CA ASN A 135 -1.35 -10.95 -17.94
C ASN A 135 -1.67 -9.94 -19.05
N SER A 136 -1.20 -10.21 -20.26
CA SER A 136 -1.65 -9.47 -21.44
C SER A 136 -3.13 -9.72 -21.68
N LEU A 137 -3.78 -8.86 -22.45
CA LEU A 137 -5.18 -9.05 -22.88
C LEU A 137 -5.42 -10.48 -23.44
N LYS A 138 -4.40 -11.03 -24.12
CA LYS A 138 -4.39 -12.38 -24.68
C LYS A 138 -4.28 -13.51 -23.64
N GLU A 139 -3.68 -13.24 -22.49
CA GLU A 139 -3.58 -14.20 -21.37
C GLU A 139 -4.79 -14.11 -20.44
N LEU A 140 -5.40 -12.93 -20.30
CA LEU A 140 -6.64 -12.76 -19.53
C LEU A 140 -7.83 -13.49 -20.13
N SER A 141 -7.96 -13.51 -21.46
CA SER A 141 -9.03 -14.26 -22.14
C SER A 141 -8.95 -15.78 -21.93
N LYS A 142 -7.81 -16.28 -21.43
CA LYS A 142 -7.59 -17.69 -21.07
C LYS A 142 -7.70 -17.94 -19.56
N CYS A 143 -7.83 -16.91 -18.74
CA CYS A 143 -7.92 -17.04 -17.30
C CYS A 143 -9.28 -17.63 -16.92
N SER A 144 -9.31 -18.79 -16.27
CA SER A 144 -10.56 -19.44 -15.84
C SER A 144 -11.32 -18.63 -14.77
N THR A 145 -10.63 -17.72 -14.07
CA THR A 145 -11.18 -16.86 -13.01
C THR A 145 -11.62 -15.49 -13.53
N CYS A 146 -10.81 -14.82 -14.35
CA CYS A 146 -11.11 -13.51 -14.93
C CYS A 146 -11.92 -13.76 -16.22
N LYS A 147 -13.25 -13.86 -16.13
CA LYS A 147 -14.18 -14.08 -17.27
C LYS A 147 -14.28 -12.86 -18.21
N VAL A 148 -13.16 -12.32 -18.67
CA VAL A 148 -13.19 -11.23 -19.66
C VAL A 148 -13.42 -11.88 -21.02
N ARG A 149 -14.63 -11.71 -21.55
CA ARG A 149 -15.01 -12.18 -22.89
C ARG A 149 -14.24 -11.33 -23.93
N PRO A 150 -13.72 -11.94 -25.01
CA PRO A 150 -13.00 -11.21 -26.07
C PRO A 150 -13.80 -10.05 -26.64
#